data_AF-A0A258R1X6-F1
#
_entry.id   AF-A0A258R1X6-F1
#
_cell.length_a   1.000
_cell.length_b   1.000
_cell.length_c   1.000
_cell.angle_alpha   90.00
_cell.angle_beta   90.00
_cell.angle_gamma   90.00
#
_symmetry.space_group_name_H-M   'P 1'
#
loop_
_entity.id
_entity.type
_entity.pdbx_description
1 polymer ?
#
loop_
_entity_poly.entity_id
_entity_poly.type
_entity_poly.pdbx_seq_one_letter_code
_entity_poly.pdbx_strand_id
1 'polypeptide(L)'
;MLPAAEIHIDARDLEPPEPLEKVMQALPLLRTGQSIRLLLLREPFALYPILAARGYGHVTQMQADGSYVILIRQANASPDTTPAQ
;
A
#
# COMPACT_ATOMS: atom_id res chain seq x y z
N MET A 1 -12.03 20.51 6.85
CA MET A 1 -11.00 19.82 6.05
C MET A 1 -10.28 18.83 6.94
N LEU A 2 -10.94 17.70 7.23
CA LEU A 2 -10.36 16.63 8.04
C LEU A 2 -9.30 15.93 7.18
N PRO A 3 -8.05 15.74 7.65
CA PRO A 3 -7.08 14.98 6.91
C PRO A 3 -7.65 13.56 6.75
N ALA A 4 -7.74 13.07 5.50
CA ALA A 4 -7.93 11.65 5.28
C ALA A 4 -6.87 10.93 6.11
N ALA A 5 -7.28 10.10 7.06
CA ALA A 5 -6.35 9.48 7.99
C ALA A 5 -5.50 8.46 7.21
N GLU A 6 -4.33 8.94 6.80
CA GLU A 6 -3.32 8.24 6.01
C GLU A 6 -2.24 7.72 6.97
N ILE A 7 -2.04 6.41 6.97
CA ILE A 7 -0.96 5.76 7.72
C ILE A 7 0.28 5.80 6.84
N HIS A 8 1.22 6.68 7.15
CA HIS A 8 2.48 6.78 6.43
C HIS A 8 3.48 5.74 6.96
N ILE A 9 3.99 4.89 6.09
CA ILE A 9 5.01 3.88 6.39
C ILE A 9 6.21 4.16 5.50
N ASP A 10 7.27 4.73 6.07
CA ASP A 10 8.54 4.90 5.37
C ASP A 10 9.37 3.62 5.55
N ALA A 11 9.52 2.88 4.47
CA ALA A 11 10.27 1.63 4.40
C ALA A 11 11.39 1.71 3.35
N ARG A 12 11.83 2.93 3.02
CA ARG A 12 12.93 3.16 2.08
C ARG A 12 14.26 2.63 2.62
N ASP A 13 14.48 2.78 3.92
CA ASP A 13 15.68 2.30 4.61
C ASP A 13 15.63 0.80 4.96
N LEU A 14 14.48 0.15 4.73
CA LEU A 14 14.25 -1.23 5.15
C LEU A 14 14.63 -2.23 4.06
N GLU A 15 15.28 -3.31 4.47
CA GLU A 15 15.56 -4.47 3.64
C GLU A 15 14.35 -5.43 3.59
N PRO A 16 14.15 -6.17 2.48
CA PRO A 16 13.08 -7.15 2.40
C PRO A 16 13.42 -8.29 3.36
N PRO A 17 12.50 -8.76 4.22
CA PRO A 17 11.05 -8.57 4.15
C PRO A 17 10.44 -7.55 5.14
N GLU A 18 11.22 -6.70 5.82
CA GLU A 18 10.69 -5.77 6.83
C GLU A 18 9.60 -4.78 6.35
N PRO A 19 9.64 -4.21 5.13
CA PRO A 19 8.55 -3.36 4.61
C PRO A 19 7.22 -4.10 4.55
N LEU A 20 7.28 -5.37 4.14
CA LEU A 20 6.14 -6.25 4.01
C LEU A 20 5.54 -6.50 5.40
N GLU A 21 6.38 -6.85 6.38
CA GLU A 21 5.96 -7.07 7.76
C GLU A 21 5.25 -5.83 8.32
N LYS A 22 5.83 -4.64 8.17
CA LYS A 22 5.22 -3.39 8.66
C LYS A 22 3.85 -3.13 8.05
N VAL A 23 3.70 -3.28 6.73
CA VAL A 23 2.40 -3.07 6.10
C VAL A 23 1.40 -4.16 6.49
N MET A 24 1.85 -5.42 6.64
CA MET A 24 1.02 -6.53 7.10
C MET A 24 0.44 -6.26 8.49
N GLN A 25 1.22 -5.64 9.39
CA GLN A 25 0.79 -5.22 10.72
C GLN A 25 -0.13 -4.00 10.69
N ALA A 26 0.04 -3.10 9.71
CA ALA A 26 -0.79 -1.90 9.55
C ALA A 26 -2.13 -2.17 8.85
N LEU A 27 -2.20 -3.16 7.96
CA LEU A 27 -3.43 -3.57 7.27
C LEU A 27 -4.63 -3.79 8.21
N PRO A 28 -4.53 -4.56 9.32
CA PRO A 28 -5.65 -4.73 10.25
C PRO A 28 -6.00 -3.46 11.04
N LEU A 29 -5.13 -2.44 11.05
CA LEU A 29 -5.38 -1.15 11.70
C LEU A 29 -6.16 -0.17 10.78
N LEU A 30 -6.25 -0.46 9.47
CA LEU A 30 -7.04 0.32 8.53
C LEU A 30 -8.53 0.27 8.91
N ARG A 31 -9.15 1.46 8.98
CA ARG A 31 -10.60 1.64 9.16
C ARG A 31 -11.20 2.14 7.84
N THR A 32 -12.51 2.00 7.68
CA THR A 32 -13.24 2.54 6.53
C THR A 32 -12.93 4.03 6.35
N GLY A 33 -12.37 4.40 5.19
CA GLY A 33 -11.97 5.78 4.87
C GLY A 33 -10.51 6.11 5.18
N GLN A 34 -9.74 5.19 5.76
CA GLN A 34 -8.29 5.32 5.92
C GLN A 34 -7.54 4.71 4.73
N SER A 35 -6.31 5.16 4.54
CA SER A 35 -5.38 4.64 3.51
C SER A 35 -4.01 4.40 4.13
N ILE A 36 -3.24 3.44 3.65
CA ILE A 36 -1.82 3.29 3.99
C ILE A 36 -1.00 3.81 2.83
N ARG A 37 0.00 4.63 3.12
CA ARG A 37 0.98 5.11 2.15
C ARG A 37 2.34 4.55 2.50
N LEU A 38 2.79 3.60 1.69
CA LEU A 38 4.02 2.86 1.89
C LEU A 38 5.08 3.37 0.92
N LEU A 39 6.20 3.88 1.42
CA LEU A 39 7.33 4.34 0.60
C LEU A 39 8.43 3.28 0.60
N LEU A 40 8.85 2.82 -0.57
CA LEU A 40 9.96 1.88 -0.77
C LEU A 40 10.97 2.45 -1.76
N LEU A 41 12.22 1.97 -1.70
CA LEU A 41 13.24 2.21 -2.74
C LEU A 41 13.18 1.18 -3.89
N ARG A 42 12.30 0.18 -3.81
CA ARG A 42 12.16 -0.91 -4.79
C ARG A 42 10.72 -1.39 -4.88
N GLU A 43 10.35 -2.06 -5.96
CA GLU A 43 9.01 -2.62 -6.12
C GLU A 43 8.79 -3.88 -5.24
N PRO A 44 7.73 -3.89 -4.41
CA PRO A 44 7.40 -5.05 -3.60
C PRO A 44 6.46 -6.01 -4.35
N PHE A 45 6.97 -6.72 -5.35
CA PHE A 45 6.17 -7.67 -6.14
C PHE A 45 5.42 -8.72 -5.29
N ALA A 46 6.01 -9.13 -4.17
CA ALA A 46 5.39 -10.08 -3.24
C ALA A 46 4.13 -9.54 -2.55
N LEU A 47 3.96 -8.20 -2.43
CA LEU A 47 2.81 -7.61 -1.75
C LEU A 47 1.52 -7.71 -2.55
N TYR A 48 1.61 -7.57 -3.87
CA TYR A 48 0.44 -7.54 -4.76
C TYR A 48 -0.50 -8.74 -4.60
N PRO A 49 -0.03 -10.01 -4.67
CA PRO A 49 -0.91 -11.16 -4.49
C PRO A 49 -1.49 -11.25 -3.07
N ILE A 50 -0.77 -10.78 -2.06
CA ILE A 50 -1.22 -10.83 -0.65
C ILE A 50 -2.35 -9.81 -0.43
N LEU A 51 -2.22 -8.61 -1.00
CA LEU A 51 -3.26 -7.57 -0.93
C LEU A 51 -4.52 -8.03 -1.67
N ALA A 52 -4.37 -8.60 -2.86
CA ALA A 52 -5.47 -9.16 -3.63
C ALA A 52 -6.19 -10.30 -2.88
N ALA A 53 -5.44 -11.26 -2.32
CA ALA A 53 -5.99 -12.37 -1.54
C ALA A 53 -6.76 -11.90 -0.30
N ARG A 54 -6.38 -10.75 0.28
CA ARG A 54 -7.05 -10.15 1.44
C ARG A 54 -8.16 -9.16 1.06
N GLY A 55 -8.42 -8.92 -0.22
CA GLY A 55 -9.45 -7.98 -0.69
C GLY A 55 -9.09 -6.50 -0.48
N TYR A 56 -7.81 -6.15 -0.50
CA TYR A 56 -7.36 -4.76 -0.45
C TYR A 56 -6.99 -4.25 -1.84
N GLY A 57 -7.41 -3.02 -2.14
CA GLY A 57 -6.98 -2.32 -3.34
C GLY A 57 -5.64 -1.63 -3.09
N HIS A 58 -4.78 -1.61 -4.09
CA HIS A 58 -3.51 -0.89 -4.02
C HIS A 58 -3.26 -0.10 -5.30
N VAL A 59 -2.51 0.99 -5.17
CA VAL A 59 -2.03 1.81 -6.28
C VAL A 59 -0.54 2.01 -6.08
N THR A 60 0.25 1.59 -7.07
CA THR A 60 1.70 1.81 -7.07
C THR A 60 2.02 3.01 -7.94
N GLN A 61 2.82 3.93 -7.42
CA GLN A 61 3.30 5.11 -8.13
C GLN A 61 4.83 5.19 -7.99
N MET A 62 5.53 5.20 -9.12
CA MET A 62 6.95 5.49 -9.15
C MET A 62 7.16 7.00 -9.04
N GLN A 63 8.05 7.40 -8.15
CA GLN A 63 8.45 8.79 -7.93
C GLN A 63 9.64 9.15 -8.81
N ALA A 64 9.78 10.45 -9.10
CA ALA A 64 10.92 10.99 -9.86
C ALA A 64 12.29 10.69 -9.20
N ASP A 65 12.30 10.45 -7.89
CA ASP A 65 13.49 10.10 -7.10
C ASP A 65 13.90 8.61 -7.25
N GLY A 66 13.11 7.80 -7.96
CA GLY A 66 13.31 6.34 -8.08
C GLY A 66 12.70 5.54 -6.92
N SER A 67 12.03 6.20 -5.97
CA SER A 67 11.24 5.55 -4.93
C SER A 67 9.85 5.15 -5.42
N TYR A 68 9.26 4.14 -4.80
CA TYR A 68 7.93 3.64 -5.08
C TYR A 68 7.01 3.98 -3.92
N VAL A 69 5.85 4.55 -4.23
CA VAL A 69 4.77 4.83 -3.28
C VAL A 69 3.65 3.85 -3.56
N ILE A 70 3.29 3.06 -2.57
CA ILE A 70 2.17 2.12 -2.64
C ILE A 70 1.07 2.64 -1.71
N LEU A 71 -0.05 3.04 -2.30
CA LEU A 71 -1.25 3.48 -1.62
C LEU A 71 -2.20 2.30 -1.48
N ILE A 72 -2.48 1.87 -0.26
CA ILE A 72 -3.32 0.72 0.03
C ILE A 72 -4.61 1.20 0.71
N ARG A 73 -5.74 0.71 0.22
CA ARG A 73 -7.08 1.05 0.71
C ARG A 73 -7.95 -0.19 0.84
N GLN A 74 -8.90 -0.17 1.77
CA GLN A 74 -9.93 -1.21 1.83
C GLN A 74 -10.78 -1.16 0.55
N ALA A 75 -10.99 -2.31 -0.12
CA ALA A 75 -11.76 -2.38 -1.36
C ALA A 75 -13.30 -2.32 -1.16
N ASN A 76 -13.79 -1.74 -0.06
CA ASN A 76 -15.24 -1.62 0.23
C ASN A 76 -15.97 -0.57 -0.64
N ALA A 77 -15.41 -0.20 -1.79
CA ALA A 77 -16.09 0.56 -2.82
C ALA A 77 -15.89 -0.19 -4.13
N SER A 78 -16.94 -0.89 -4.54
CA SER A 78 -17.24 -1.46 -5.87
C SER A 78 -16.07 -1.70 -6.85
N PRO A 79 -15.95 -2.93 -7.41
CA PRO A 79 -14.90 -3.30 -8.33
C PRO A 79 -15.10 -2.63 -9.68
N ASP A 80 -14.46 -1.49 -9.90
CA ASP A 80 -14.15 -1.01 -11.24
C ASP A 80 -12.66 -0.65 -11.29
N THR A 81 -11.89 -1.56 -11.86
CA THR A 81 -10.73 -1.32 -12.74
C THR A 81 -9.78 -2.51 -12.65
N THR A 82 -9.87 -3.30 -13.71
CA THR A 82 -8.98 -4.37 -14.19
C THR A 82 -7.49 -4.03 -14.05
N PRO A 83 -6.63 -5.01 -13.73
CA PRO A 83 -5.18 -4.87 -13.80
C PRO A 83 -4.74 -4.70 -15.25
N ALA A 84 -4.13 -3.57 -15.59
CA ALA A 84 -3.35 -3.42 -16.81
C ALA A 84 -1.89 -3.29 -16.39
N GLN A 85 -1.17 -4.42 -16.43
CA GLN A 85 0.27 -4.48 -16.62
C GLN A 85 0.53 -5.41 -17.81
#